data_AF-A0A537UAX8-F1
#
_entry.id   AF-A0A537UAX8-F1
#
_cell.length_a   1.000
_cell.length_b   1.000
_cell.length_c   1.000
_cell.angle_alpha   90.00
_cell.angle_beta   90.00
_cell.angle_gamma   90.00
#
_symmetry.space_group_name_H-M   'P 1'
#
loop_
_entity.id
_entity.type
_entity.pdbx_description
1 polymer ?
#
loop_
_entity_poly.entity_id
_entity_poly.type
_entity_poly.pdbx_seq_one_letter_code
_entity_poly.pdbx_strand_id
1 'polypeptide(L)'
;SEKQAMGHFCDGRASLVVGTHTHVPTADHQILPRGTAFISDVGMTGDYDSVIGMDKEEPLARFLRRISGARFEPALGEATLCALAVETDDGSGLARRVAAVRLGGRLEEARPKFWE
;
A
#
# COMPACT_ATOMS: atom_id res chain seq x y z
N SER A 1 -9.72 -10.58 3.70
CA SER A 1 -11.13 -10.73 3.29
C SER A 1 -11.92 -9.44 3.49
N GLU A 2 -11.87 -8.79 4.65
CA GLU A 2 -12.63 -7.54 4.92
C GLU A 2 -12.40 -6.44 3.88
N LYS A 3 -11.15 -6.15 3.52
CA LYS A 3 -10.83 -5.14 2.50
C LYS A 3 -11.40 -5.47 1.12
N GLN A 4 -11.35 -6.74 0.71
CA GLN A 4 -11.95 -7.20 -0.55
C GLN A 4 -13.49 -7.13 -0.50
N ALA A 5 -14.10 -7.49 0.63
CA ALA A 5 -15.54 -7.34 0.82
C ALA A 5 -15.98 -5.88 0.71
N MET A 6 -15.20 -4.95 1.29
CA MET A 6 -15.41 -3.51 1.12
C MET A 6 -15.29 -3.08 -0.35
N GLY A 7 -14.29 -3.59 -1.07
CA GLY A 7 -14.13 -3.36 -2.51
C GLY A 7 -15.39 -3.76 -3.30
N HIS A 8 -15.86 -4.99 -3.14
CA HIS A 8 -17.06 -5.47 -3.84
C HIS A 8 -18.35 -4.77 -3.43
N PHE A 9 -18.45 -4.40 -2.14
CA PHE A 9 -19.55 -3.59 -1.66
C PHE A 9 -19.55 -2.25 -2.40
N CYS A 10 -18.45 -1.50 -2.38
CA CYS A 10 -18.36 -0.15 -2.94
C CYS A 10 -18.22 -0.09 -4.48
N ASP A 11 -18.07 -1.24 -5.15
CA ASP A 11 -17.88 -1.29 -6.60
C ASP A 11 -19.00 -0.52 -7.36
N GLY A 12 -18.61 0.37 -8.27
CA GLY A 12 -19.52 1.27 -9.00
C GLY A 12 -20.16 2.39 -8.18
N ARG A 13 -19.84 2.51 -6.88
CA ARG A 13 -20.33 3.58 -5.98
C ARG A 13 -19.21 4.51 -5.52
N ALA A 14 -17.97 4.06 -5.61
CA ALA A 14 -16.78 4.84 -5.30
C ALA A 14 -15.81 4.79 -6.48
N SER A 15 -15.04 5.85 -6.69
CA SER A 15 -13.98 5.88 -7.70
C SER A 15 -12.87 4.86 -7.39
N LEU A 16 -12.49 4.76 -6.12
CA LEU A 16 -11.43 3.88 -5.64
C LEU A 16 -11.71 3.38 -4.20
N VAL A 17 -11.24 2.17 -3.90
CA VAL A 17 -11.17 1.58 -2.56
C VAL A 17 -9.73 1.11 -2.33
N VAL A 18 -9.01 1.84 -1.47
CA VAL A 18 -7.58 1.62 -1.23
C VAL A 18 -7.37 1.17 0.20
N GLY A 19 -6.86 -0.04 0.37
CA GLY A 19 -6.47 -0.52 1.69
C GLY A 19 -5.15 0.08 2.16
N THR A 20 -5.03 0.23 3.48
CA THR A 20 -3.81 0.64 4.20
C THR A 20 -3.67 -0.23 5.46
N HIS A 21 -2.69 0.07 6.33
CA HIS A 21 -2.39 -0.53 7.65
C HIS A 21 -1.33 -1.64 7.66
N THR A 22 -1.24 -2.52 6.65
CA THR A 22 -0.30 -3.66 6.75
C THR A 22 1.14 -3.30 6.41
N HIS A 23 1.36 -2.09 5.88
CA HIS A 23 2.66 -1.53 5.48
C HIS A 23 3.36 -2.29 4.34
N VAL A 24 2.74 -3.33 3.77
CA VAL A 24 3.30 -4.12 2.67
C VAL A 24 2.40 -3.95 1.45
N PRO A 25 2.91 -3.39 0.33
CA PRO A 25 2.11 -3.17 -0.86
C PRO A 25 1.70 -4.51 -1.47
N THR A 26 0.43 -4.64 -1.84
CA THR A 26 -0.09 -5.83 -2.52
C THR A 26 -0.01 -5.68 -4.04
N ALA A 27 0.14 -6.80 -4.74
CA ALA A 27 0.19 -6.83 -6.22
C ALA A 27 -1.21 -6.95 -6.87
N ASP A 28 -2.29 -6.75 -6.12
CA ASP A 28 -3.67 -7.05 -6.53
C ASP A 28 -4.46 -5.83 -7.03
N HIS A 29 -3.76 -4.76 -7.42
CA HIS A 29 -4.40 -3.57 -7.97
C HIS A 29 -5.18 -3.91 -9.24
N GLN A 30 -6.44 -3.47 -9.31
CA GLN A 30 -7.33 -3.77 -10.43
C GLN A 30 -8.50 -2.80 -10.48
N ILE A 31 -9.21 -2.77 -11.60
CA ILE A 31 -10.53 -2.14 -11.71
C ILE A 31 -11.58 -3.23 -11.57
N LEU A 32 -12.47 -3.08 -10.60
CA LEU A 32 -13.55 -4.02 -10.34
C LEU A 32 -14.64 -3.93 -11.43
N PRO A 33 -15.53 -4.94 -11.57
CA PRO A 33 -16.46 -5.04 -12.70
C PRO A 33 -17.36 -3.82 -12.94
N ARG A 34 -17.69 -3.03 -11.89
CA ARG A 34 -18.49 -1.81 -12.03
C ARG A 34 -17.66 -0.53 -11.99
N GLY A 35 -16.34 -0.62 -12.19
CA GLY A 35 -15.47 0.54 -12.46
C GLY A 35 -14.75 1.12 -11.25
N THR A 36 -14.84 0.53 -10.05
CA THR A 36 -14.06 1.00 -8.89
C THR A 36 -12.63 0.47 -8.94
N ALA A 37 -11.62 1.34 -8.83
CA ALA A 37 -10.24 0.91 -8.62
C ALA A 37 -10.08 0.30 -7.22
N PHE A 38 -9.32 -0.79 -7.10
CA PHE A 38 -9.13 -1.51 -5.85
C PHE A 38 -7.67 -1.94 -5.65
N ILE A 39 -7.18 -1.90 -4.42
CA ILE A 39 -5.95 -2.57 -3.96
C ILE A 39 -6.10 -2.96 -2.48
N SER A 40 -5.63 -4.15 -2.09
CA SER A 40 -5.76 -4.62 -0.69
C SER A 40 -4.86 -3.86 0.29
N ASP A 41 -3.65 -3.47 -0.09
CA ASP A 41 -2.85 -2.54 0.70
C ASP A 41 -1.92 -1.76 -0.21
N VAL A 42 -1.94 -0.43 -0.11
CA VAL A 42 -1.05 0.43 -0.88
C VAL A 42 0.39 0.38 -0.38
N GLY A 43 0.62 -0.14 0.83
CA GLY A 43 1.91 -0.17 1.49
C GLY A 43 2.16 1.07 2.36
N MET A 44 3.40 1.19 2.82
CA MET A 44 3.91 2.29 3.63
C MET A 44 4.79 3.18 2.76
N THR A 45 4.85 4.48 3.06
CA THR A 45 5.95 5.33 2.61
C THR A 45 6.95 5.47 3.77
N GLY A 46 8.13 4.85 3.62
CA GLY A 46 9.12 4.79 4.68
C GLY A 46 10.24 3.79 4.38
N ASP A 47 11.15 3.61 5.34
CA ASP A 47 12.27 2.67 5.22
C ASP A 47 11.76 1.22 5.26
N TYR A 48 12.02 0.46 4.19
CA TYR A 48 11.66 -0.96 4.09
C TYR A 48 12.74 -1.91 4.55
N ASP A 49 13.93 -1.42 4.90
CA ASP A 49 14.92 -2.16 5.66
C ASP A 49 14.61 -2.09 7.17
N SER A 50 13.35 -2.40 7.52
CA SER A 50 12.76 -2.20 8.83
C SER A 50 11.73 -3.30 9.14
N VAL A 51 11.20 -3.34 10.37
CA VAL A 51 10.01 -4.15 10.70
C VAL A 51 8.81 -3.22 10.77
N ILE A 52 8.03 -3.15 9.69
CA ILE A 52 6.80 -2.34 9.61
C ILE A 52 7.09 -0.84 9.89
N GLY A 53 8.27 -0.36 9.49
CA GLY A 53 8.73 1.03 9.69
C GLY A 53 9.50 1.28 10.97
N MET A 54 9.66 0.27 11.84
CA MET A 54 10.43 0.36 13.08
C MET A 54 11.83 -0.21 12.91
N ASP A 55 12.79 0.31 13.66
CA ASP A 55 14.11 -0.28 13.80
C ASP A 55 13.98 -1.77 14.13
N LYS A 56 14.80 -2.59 13.48
CA LYS A 56 14.64 -4.06 13.45
C LYS A 56 14.91 -4.71 14.81
N GLU A 57 15.75 -4.10 15.65
CA GLU A 57 16.28 -4.73 16.86
C GLU A 57 15.20 -5.02 17.91
N GLU A 58 14.39 -4.01 18.28
CA GLU A 58 13.39 -4.18 19.34
C GLU A 58 12.24 -5.14 18.95
N PRO A 59 11.62 -5.04 17.74
CA PRO A 59 10.63 -6.02 17.29
C PRO A 59 11.19 -7.45 17.26
N LEU A 60 12.40 -7.65 16.73
CA LEU A 60 13.03 -8.99 16.70
C LEU A 60 13.29 -9.52 18.11
N ALA A 61 13.83 -8.68 19.01
CA ALA A 61 14.07 -9.05 20.40
C ALA A 61 12.77 -9.48 21.11
N ARG A 62 11.65 -8.78 20.88
CA ARG A 62 10.34 -9.14 21.45
C ARG A 62 9.85 -10.50 20.97
N PHE A 63 9.97 -10.81 19.69
CA PHE A 63 9.56 -12.12 19.17
C PHE A 63 10.44 -13.26 19.69
N LEU A 64 11.76 -13.05 19.79
CA LEU A 64 12.71 -14.07 20.24
C LEU A 64 12.68 -14.30 21.74
N ARG A 65 12.67 -13.21 22.54
CA ARG A 65 12.82 -13.27 24.00
C ARG A 65 11.49 -13.24 24.75
N ARG A 66 10.40 -12.85 24.09
CA ARG A 66 9.05 -12.68 24.69
C ARG A 66 9.00 -11.66 25.85
N ILE A 67 9.96 -10.75 25.89
CA ILE A 67 10.07 -9.69 26.91
C ILE A 67 10.27 -8.38 26.14
N SER A 68 9.55 -7.33 26.54
CA SER A 68 9.78 -5.98 26.03
C SER A 68 11.05 -5.38 26.64
N GLY A 69 11.95 -4.90 25.79
CA GLY A 69 13.19 -4.25 26.21
C GLY A 69 13.08 -2.73 26.07
N ALA A 70 13.43 -2.24 24.89
CA ALA A 70 13.38 -0.84 24.53
C ALA A 70 11.99 -0.42 23.99
N ARG A 71 11.82 0.89 23.79
CA ARG A 71 10.70 1.42 23.00
C ARG A 71 10.94 1.14 21.53
N PHE A 72 9.86 1.12 20.75
CA PHE A 72 9.99 1.12 19.30
C PHE A 72 10.46 2.50 18.87
N GLU A 73 11.50 2.50 18.04
CA GLU A 73 12.03 3.68 17.38
C GLU A 73 11.83 3.52 15.87
N PRO A 74 11.56 4.61 15.13
CA PRO A 74 11.41 4.55 13.68
C PRO A 74 12.75 4.19 13.03
N ALA A 75 12.70 3.41 11.95
CA ALA A 75 13.85 3.23 11.08
C ALA A 75 14.12 4.53 10.30
N LEU A 76 15.40 4.88 10.14
CA LEU A 76 15.84 6.17 9.56
C LEU A 76 16.62 6.01 8.25
N GLY A 77 16.58 4.83 7.62
CA GLY A 77 17.18 4.58 6.32
C GLY A 77 16.38 5.19 5.16
N GLU A 78 16.78 4.84 3.94
CA GLU A 78 16.17 5.39 2.72
C GLU A 78 14.72 4.90 2.55
N ALA A 79 13.80 5.84 2.33
CA ALA A 79 12.39 5.54 2.17
C ALA A 79 12.05 5.04 0.77
N THR A 80 11.17 4.04 0.67
CA THR A 80 10.40 3.76 -0.54
C THR A 80 9.07 4.48 -0.42
N LEU A 81 8.70 5.27 -1.43
CA LEU A 81 7.34 5.79 -1.58
C LEU A 81 6.46 4.69 -2.14
N CYS A 82 5.32 4.40 -1.50
CA CYS A 82 4.28 3.52 -2.05
C CYS A 82 2.97 4.27 -2.22
N ALA A 83 2.36 4.18 -3.40
CA ALA A 83 1.09 4.81 -3.73
C ALA A 83 0.30 4.02 -4.80
N LEU A 84 -0.92 4.47 -5.08
CA LEU A 84 -1.74 3.97 -6.18
C LEU A 84 -2.03 5.11 -7.16
N ALA A 85 -1.67 4.91 -8.42
CA ALA A 85 -2.05 5.81 -9.51
C ALA A 85 -3.41 5.39 -10.05
N VAL A 86 -4.34 6.34 -10.16
CA VAL A 86 -5.67 6.13 -10.71
C VAL A 86 -6.01 7.28 -11.65
N GLU A 87 -6.51 6.96 -12.83
CA GLU A 87 -7.20 7.93 -13.68
C GLU A 87 -8.68 7.64 -13.69
N THR A 88 -9.49 8.68 -13.53
CA THR A 88 -10.94 8.60 -13.53
C THR A 88 -11.55 9.12 -14.82
N ASP A 89 -12.75 8.66 -15.12
CA ASP A 89 -13.65 9.23 -16.11
C ASP A 89 -14.41 10.43 -15.51
N ASP A 90 -14.36 11.60 -16.15
CA ASP A 90 -15.01 12.81 -15.62
C ASP A 90 -16.55 12.72 -15.59
N GLY A 91 -17.15 11.90 -16.45
CA GLY A 91 -18.60 11.76 -16.55
C GLY A 91 -19.19 10.87 -15.45
N SER A 92 -18.58 9.71 -15.21
CA SER A 92 -19.01 8.71 -14.23
C SER A 92 -18.30 8.82 -12.88
N GLY A 93 -17.13 9.46 -12.83
CA GLY A 93 -16.22 9.47 -11.68
C GLY A 93 -15.51 8.14 -11.44
N LEU A 94 -15.70 7.12 -12.28
CA LEU A 94 -15.16 5.77 -12.09
C LEU A 94 -13.77 5.62 -12.72
N ALA A 95 -13.01 4.61 -12.27
CA ALA A 95 -11.64 4.41 -12.69
C ALA A 95 -11.55 3.86 -14.13
N ARG A 96 -10.62 4.41 -14.91
CA ARG A 96 -10.26 3.95 -16.27
C ARG A 96 -8.92 3.22 -16.30
N ARG A 97 -7.97 3.67 -15.49
CA ARG A 97 -6.62 3.10 -15.40
C ARG A 97 -6.19 3.04 -13.94
N VAL A 98 -5.46 1.99 -13.59
CA VAL A 98 -4.88 1.81 -12.26
C VAL A 98 -3.50 1.19 -12.38
N ALA A 99 -2.55 1.67 -11.58
CA ALA A 99 -1.22 1.09 -11.47
C ALA A 99 -0.63 1.34 -10.08
N ALA A 100 0.14 0.39 -9.57
CA ALA A 100 0.95 0.61 -8.38
C ALA A 100 2.07 1.65 -8.64
N VAL A 101 2.39 2.44 -7.64
CA VAL A 101 3.52 3.38 -7.64
C VAL A 101 4.49 2.96 -6.53
N ARG A 102 5.74 2.70 -6.89
CA ARG A 102 6.86 2.51 -5.96
C ARG A 102 8.09 3.25 -6.45
N LEU A 103 8.64 4.14 -5.64
CA LEU A 103 9.74 5.01 -6.04
C LEU A 103 10.80 5.08 -4.94
N GLY A 104 12.08 4.95 -5.32
CA GLY A 104 13.23 5.06 -4.42
C GLY A 104 13.35 3.95 -3.36
N GLY A 105 14.39 4.03 -2.53
CA GLY A 105 14.60 3.12 -1.42
C GLY A 105 14.86 1.67 -1.85
N ARG A 106 14.10 0.73 -1.28
CA ARG A 106 14.43 -0.71 -1.28
C ARG A 106 13.55 -1.55 -2.21
N LEU A 107 12.26 -1.22 -2.35
CA LEU A 107 11.37 -2.05 -3.16
C LEU A 107 11.61 -1.83 -4.65
N GLU A 108 11.30 -2.85 -5.46
CA GLU A 108 11.35 -2.74 -6.92
C GLU A 108 10.46 -1.59 -7.39
N GLU A 109 11.04 -0.66 -8.16
CA GLU A 109 10.32 0.49 -8.69
C GLU A 109 9.12 0.07 -9.54
N ALA A 110 8.03 0.80 -9.38
CA ALA A 110 6.85 0.70 -10.23
C ALA A 110 6.41 2.11 -10.62
N ARG A 111 6.41 2.37 -11.93
CA ARG A 111 5.96 3.62 -12.53
C ARG A 111 4.73 3.37 -13.38
N PRO A 112 3.66 4.17 -13.22
CA PRO A 112 2.47 4.07 -14.07
C PRO A 112 2.81 4.41 -15.52
N LYS A 113 2.65 3.44 -16.41
CA LYS A 113 2.91 3.61 -17.85
C LYS A 113 2.02 4.64 -18.53
N PHE A 114 0.93 5.05 -17.89
CA PHE A 114 -0.03 6.02 -18.43
C PHE A 114 0.22 7.46 -17.94
N TRP A 115 1.27 7.70 -17.17
CA TRP A 115 1.74 9.03 -16.79
C TRP A 115 2.93 9.52 -17.63
N GLU A 116 3.42 8.69 -18.55
CA GLU A 116 4.43 9.02 -19.56
C GLU A 116 3.76 9.44 -20.88
#